data_AF-A0A4W4GHT1-F1
#
_entry.id   AF-A0A4W4GHT1-F1
#
_cell.length_a   1.000
_cell.length_b   1.000
_cell.length_c   1.000
_cell.angle_alpha   90.00
_cell.angle_beta   90.00
_cell.angle_gamma   90.00
#
_symmetry.space_group_name_H-M   'P 1'
#
loop_
_entity.id
_entity.type
_entity.pdbx_description
1 polymer ?
#
loop_
_entity_poly.entity_id
_entity_poly.type
_entity_poly.pdbx_seq_one_letter_code
_entity_poly.pdbx_strand_id
1 'polypeptide(L)'
;MFSSEGGVKTPGKEEMKRMKENEVMSYQIDPRTQQQKTTEYNLISLTRKICMEEDIQEESLAEFKERRLGGWGLLQLTAGTGLAVYAMWAGILMPGFRRVPLKLQVPYIPASKRQVQNVMTLLKSRSGGLADLGSGDGRIVLEASQLGFSPAVGYELNPWLLWLARFHAWKTRNYGRVSYRREDLWKVDLSGYKNITVFLAPSVLPLLQEKLLVELPEDALIVAGRFPFPDWTPCSIVGEGVERAWAYQIQALRGHNQSKGIKMTVESS
;
A
#
# COMPACT_ATOMS: atom_id res chain seq x y z
N MET A 1 -52.19 -115.45 19.72
CA MET A 1 -51.02 -115.56 18.82
C MET A 1 -50.37 -114.18 18.76
N PHE A 2 -49.10 -114.08 19.20
CA PHE A 2 -48.17 -112.92 19.14
C PHE A 2 -48.57 -111.67 19.99
N SER A 3 -47.84 -111.32 21.08
CA SER A 3 -46.52 -110.64 21.15
C SER A 3 -46.54 -109.29 20.41
N SER A 4 -46.10 -108.13 20.92
CA SER A 4 -45.05 -107.82 21.90
C SER A 4 -45.18 -106.38 22.44
N GLU A 5 -44.48 -106.14 23.54
CA GLU A 5 -44.24 -104.87 24.24
C GLU A 5 -43.58 -103.77 23.38
N GLY A 6 -43.67 -102.52 23.85
CA GLY A 6 -42.87 -101.41 23.32
C GLY A 6 -43.35 -100.01 23.74
N GLY A 7 -43.54 -99.76 25.03
CA GLY A 7 -43.85 -98.42 25.54
C GLY A 7 -42.64 -97.50 25.40
N VAL A 8 -42.74 -96.45 24.58
CA VAL A 8 -41.76 -95.36 24.52
C VAL A 8 -42.06 -94.38 25.65
N LYS A 9 -41.19 -94.37 26.67
CA LYS A 9 -41.18 -93.43 27.79
C LYS A 9 -41.01 -92.00 27.28
N THR A 10 -41.91 -91.10 27.70
CA THR A 10 -41.72 -89.66 27.57
C THR A 10 -40.59 -89.21 28.51
N PRO A 11 -39.62 -88.40 28.04
CA PRO A 11 -38.46 -87.99 28.83
C PRO A 11 -38.90 -87.13 30.04
N GLY A 12 -38.23 -87.33 31.17
CA GLY A 12 -38.50 -86.63 32.42
C GLY A 12 -38.12 -85.16 32.36
N LYS A 13 -38.72 -84.33 33.21
CA LYS A 13 -38.54 -82.86 33.22
C LYS A 13 -37.06 -82.41 33.33
N GLU A 14 -36.18 -83.21 33.93
CA GLU A 14 -34.73 -82.96 33.97
C GLU A 14 -34.04 -83.05 32.59
N GLU A 15 -34.46 -84.00 31.74
CA GLU A 15 -33.91 -84.18 30.38
C GLU A 15 -34.32 -83.03 29.46
N MET A 16 -35.54 -82.55 29.62
CA MET A 16 -36.06 -81.40 28.88
C MET A 16 -35.36 -80.09 29.29
N LYS A 17 -34.87 -80.01 30.53
CA LYS A 17 -34.07 -78.88 31.00
C LYS A 17 -32.64 -78.93 30.45
N ARG A 18 -32.02 -80.11 30.38
CA ARG A 18 -30.70 -80.29 29.74
C ARG A 18 -30.73 -80.06 28.22
N MET A 19 -31.81 -80.43 27.54
CA MET A 19 -31.98 -80.10 26.12
C MET A 19 -32.09 -78.59 25.89
N LYS A 20 -32.83 -77.87 26.74
CA LYS A 20 -32.91 -76.41 26.66
C LYS A 20 -31.59 -75.70 27.00
N GLU A 21 -30.82 -76.20 27.97
CA GLU A 21 -29.51 -75.62 28.30
C GLU A 21 -28.47 -75.88 27.18
N ASN A 22 -28.54 -77.01 26.48
CA ASN A 22 -27.68 -77.28 25.32
C ASN A 22 -28.10 -76.53 24.04
N GLU A 23 -29.39 -76.21 23.88
CA GLU A 23 -29.90 -75.44 22.74
C GLU A 23 -29.54 -73.94 22.83
N VAL A 24 -29.35 -73.41 24.04
CA VAL A 24 -28.93 -72.01 24.27
C VAL A 24 -27.41 -71.81 24.09
N MET A 25 -26.61 -72.88 24.08
CA MET A 25 -25.15 -72.83 23.94
C MET A 25 -24.61 -72.89 22.49
N SER A 26 -25.49 -72.96 21.46
CA SER A 26 -25.07 -73.07 20.05
C SER A 26 -25.37 -71.85 19.17
N TYR A 27 -26.00 -70.80 19.71
CA TYR A 27 -26.24 -69.55 18.98
C TYR A 27 -25.06 -68.58 19.09
N GLN A 28 -23.89 -69.01 18.61
CA GLN A 28 -22.77 -68.11 18.41
C GLN A 28 -22.84 -67.57 16.97
N ILE A 29 -23.43 -66.38 16.82
CA ILE A 29 -23.54 -65.67 15.53
C ILE A 29 -22.10 -65.35 15.06
N ASP A 30 -21.72 -65.87 13.90
CA ASP A 30 -20.39 -65.67 13.32
C ASP A 30 -20.10 -64.17 13.11
N PRO A 31 -19.06 -63.61 13.77
CA PRO A 31 -18.74 -62.18 13.68
C PRO A 31 -18.41 -61.73 12.24
N ARG A 32 -18.01 -62.63 11.34
CA ARG A 32 -17.73 -62.29 9.93
C ARG A 32 -18.98 -61.92 9.14
N THR A 33 -20.11 -62.55 9.45
CA THR A 33 -21.39 -62.30 8.74
C THR A 33 -22.02 -60.97 9.16
N GLN A 34 -21.83 -60.56 10.42
CA GLN A 34 -22.20 -59.23 10.91
C GLN A 34 -21.34 -58.13 10.27
N GLN A 35 -20.04 -58.36 10.14
CA GLN A 35 -19.13 -57.41 9.53
C GLN A 35 -19.45 -57.20 8.04
N GLN A 36 -19.70 -58.27 7.28
CA GLN A 36 -20.09 -58.18 5.87
C GLN A 36 -21.40 -57.42 5.65
N LYS A 37 -22.44 -57.70 6.44
CA LYS A 37 -23.72 -56.98 6.35
C LYS A 37 -23.57 -55.49 6.67
N THR A 38 -22.71 -55.15 7.62
CA THR A 38 -22.43 -53.75 8.00
C THR A 38 -21.68 -53.03 6.88
N THR A 39 -20.72 -53.69 6.23
CA THR A 39 -19.99 -53.13 5.08
C THR A 39 -20.91 -52.93 3.87
N GLU A 40 -21.77 -53.89 3.53
CA GLU A 40 -22.74 -53.74 2.44
C GLU A 40 -23.74 -52.61 2.70
N TYR A 41 -24.29 -52.52 3.92
CA TYR A 41 -25.21 -51.44 4.28
C TYR A 41 -24.55 -50.05 4.17
N ASN A 42 -23.30 -49.94 4.64
CA ASN A 42 -22.53 -48.71 4.54
C ASN A 42 -22.21 -48.36 3.09
N LEU A 43 -21.82 -49.33 2.25
CA LEU A 43 -21.56 -49.11 0.83
C LEU A 43 -22.81 -48.58 0.14
N ILE A 44 -23.96 -49.26 0.30
CA ILE A 44 -25.25 -48.88 -0.29
C ILE A 44 -25.66 -47.47 0.18
N SER A 45 -25.45 -47.15 1.46
CA SER A 45 -25.76 -45.81 2.00
C SER A 45 -24.87 -44.72 1.40
N LEU A 46 -23.60 -45.03 1.12
CA LEU A 46 -22.65 -44.09 0.52
C LEU A 46 -22.99 -43.87 -0.95
N THR A 47 -23.29 -44.95 -1.70
CA THR A 47 -23.68 -44.84 -3.11
C THR A 47 -24.97 -44.04 -3.25
N ARG A 48 -25.94 -44.26 -2.35
CA ARG A 48 -27.19 -43.51 -2.35
C ARG A 48 -26.99 -42.03 -2.01
N LYS A 49 -26.04 -41.69 -1.14
CA LYS A 49 -25.66 -40.29 -0.88
C LYS A 49 -24.99 -39.63 -2.07
N ILE A 50 -24.03 -40.32 -2.70
CA ILE A 50 -23.32 -39.80 -3.87
C ILE A 50 -24.28 -39.56 -5.03
N CYS A 51 -25.19 -40.50 -5.34
CA CYS A 51 -26.21 -40.28 -6.36
C CYS A 51 -27.12 -39.09 -6.02
N MET A 52 -27.56 -38.94 -4.75
CA MET A 52 -28.38 -37.80 -4.35
C MET A 52 -27.65 -36.46 -4.50
N GLU A 53 -26.35 -36.41 -4.22
CA GLU A 53 -25.54 -35.20 -4.33
C GLU A 53 -25.28 -34.83 -5.80
N GLU A 54 -25.04 -35.83 -6.66
CA GLU A 54 -24.91 -35.66 -8.11
C GLU A 54 -26.25 -35.22 -8.75
N ASP A 55 -27.37 -35.83 -8.34
CA ASP A 55 -28.72 -35.48 -8.80
C ASP A 55 -29.08 -34.04 -8.39
N ILE A 56 -28.80 -33.62 -7.15
CA ILE A 56 -29.03 -32.24 -6.69
C ILE A 56 -28.21 -31.24 -7.52
N GLN A 57 -26.98 -31.61 -7.89
CA GLN A 57 -26.11 -30.74 -8.65
C GLN A 57 -26.56 -30.63 -10.12
N GLU A 58 -26.95 -31.75 -10.75
CA GLU A 58 -27.54 -31.74 -12.08
C GLU A 58 -28.89 -31.03 -12.12
N GLU A 59 -29.74 -31.18 -11.11
CA GLU A 59 -31.04 -30.52 -11.00
C GLU A 59 -30.88 -29.01 -10.80
N SER A 60 -29.90 -28.57 -10.00
CA SER A 60 -29.57 -27.14 -9.85
C SER A 60 -28.98 -26.52 -11.13
N LEU A 61 -28.16 -27.27 -11.87
CA LEU A 61 -27.61 -26.85 -13.16
C LEU A 61 -28.70 -26.84 -14.25
N ALA A 62 -29.63 -27.79 -14.20
CA ALA A 62 -30.79 -27.84 -15.07
C ALA A 62 -31.74 -26.68 -14.79
N GLU A 63 -32.02 -26.35 -13.52
CA GLU A 63 -32.82 -25.18 -13.13
C GLU A 63 -32.16 -23.87 -13.59
N PHE A 64 -30.84 -23.77 -13.49
CA PHE A 64 -30.08 -22.61 -13.96
C PHE A 64 -30.06 -22.50 -15.50
N LYS A 65 -30.14 -23.63 -16.21
CA LYS A 65 -30.19 -23.71 -17.68
C LYS A 65 -31.60 -23.54 -18.26
N GLU A 66 -32.62 -23.92 -17.50
CA GLU A 66 -34.03 -23.86 -17.90
C GLU A 66 -34.68 -22.49 -17.60
N ARG A 67 -34.08 -21.71 -16.68
CA ARG A 67 -34.26 -20.25 -16.66
C ARG A 67 -33.61 -19.66 -17.91
N ARG A 68 -34.31 -19.72 -19.06
CA ARG A 68 -34.02 -18.88 -20.21
C ARG A 68 -33.95 -17.44 -19.70
N LEU A 69 -32.74 -16.95 -19.47
CA LEU A 69 -32.47 -15.53 -19.30
C LEU A 69 -32.95 -14.87 -20.58
N GLY A 70 -34.19 -14.37 -20.58
CA GLY A 70 -34.73 -13.59 -21.69
C GLY A 70 -33.81 -12.41 -21.97
N GLY A 71 -33.94 -11.78 -23.14
CA GLY A 71 -33.07 -10.66 -23.53
C GLY A 71 -32.91 -9.59 -22.44
N TRP A 72 -33.94 -9.41 -21.59
CA TRP A 72 -33.93 -8.57 -20.40
C TRP A 72 -32.99 -9.02 -19.27
N GLY A 73 -32.88 -10.32 -18.98
CA GLY A 73 -31.95 -10.85 -17.98
C GLY A 73 -30.49 -10.76 -18.44
N LEU A 74 -30.24 -10.97 -19.74
CA LEU A 74 -28.92 -10.76 -20.33
C LEU A 74 -28.53 -9.28 -20.37
N LEU A 75 -29.50 -8.39 -20.61
CA LEU A 75 -29.31 -6.94 -20.55
C LEU A 75 -28.97 -6.47 -19.11
N GLN A 76 -29.64 -7.01 -18.09
CA GLN A 76 -29.35 -6.69 -16.69
C GLN A 76 -27.97 -7.17 -16.24
N LEU A 77 -27.56 -8.37 -16.66
CA LEU A 77 -26.22 -8.89 -16.37
C LEU A 77 -25.12 -8.07 -17.05
N THR A 78 -25.30 -7.69 -18.31
CA THR A 78 -24.33 -6.85 -19.04
C THR A 78 -24.29 -5.42 -18.51
N ALA A 79 -25.43 -4.82 -18.16
CA ALA A 79 -25.48 -3.51 -17.52
C ALA A 79 -24.86 -3.51 -16.11
N GLY A 80 -25.13 -4.55 -15.31
CA GLY A 80 -24.59 -4.66 -13.95
C GLY A 80 -23.09 -4.92 -13.92
N THR A 81 -22.60 -5.82 -14.78
CA THR A 81 -21.15 -6.07 -14.93
C THR A 81 -20.45 -4.85 -15.52
N GLY A 82 -21.03 -4.19 -16.53
CA GLY A 82 -20.52 -2.93 -17.07
C GLY A 82 -20.43 -1.84 -16.01
N LEU A 83 -21.45 -1.70 -15.15
CA LEU A 83 -21.44 -0.74 -14.04
C LEU A 83 -20.38 -1.10 -12.98
N ALA A 84 -20.21 -2.38 -12.66
CA ALA A 84 -19.18 -2.82 -11.71
C ALA A 84 -17.77 -2.61 -12.25
N VAL A 85 -17.52 -2.91 -13.53
CA VAL A 85 -16.25 -2.63 -14.20
C VAL A 85 -16.02 -1.13 -14.31
N TYR A 86 -17.04 -0.34 -14.66
CA TYR A 86 -16.93 1.11 -14.68
C TYR A 86 -16.66 1.69 -13.29
N ALA A 87 -17.34 1.23 -12.24
CA ALA A 87 -17.10 1.67 -10.86
C ALA A 87 -15.70 1.26 -10.37
N MET A 88 -15.21 0.07 -10.75
CA MET A 88 -13.85 -0.37 -10.48
C MET A 88 -12.83 0.48 -11.25
N TRP A 89 -13.02 0.69 -12.54
CA TRP A 89 -12.17 1.51 -13.41
C TRP A 89 -12.17 2.96 -12.91
N ALA A 90 -13.33 3.51 -12.58
CA ALA A 90 -13.52 4.83 -12.02
C ALA A 90 -12.95 4.94 -10.60
N GLY A 91 -13.04 3.92 -9.75
CA GLY A 91 -12.38 3.92 -8.44
C GLY A 91 -10.86 3.90 -8.53
N ILE A 92 -10.31 3.26 -9.57
CA ILE A 92 -8.87 3.18 -9.84
C ILE A 92 -8.37 4.45 -10.56
N LEU A 93 -9.20 5.08 -11.41
CA LEU A 93 -8.78 6.15 -12.33
C LEU A 93 -9.45 7.51 -12.13
N MET A 94 -10.55 7.63 -11.38
CA MET A 94 -11.11 8.94 -11.02
C MET A 94 -10.18 9.63 -10.01
N PRO A 95 -9.53 10.72 -10.41
CA PRO A 95 -8.47 11.36 -9.65
C PRO A 95 -9.05 12.41 -8.70
N GLY A 96 -10.14 12.09 -7.99
CA GLY A 96 -10.57 12.90 -6.83
C GLY A 96 -9.57 12.86 -5.67
N PHE A 97 -8.54 12.00 -5.78
CA PHE A 97 -7.49 11.78 -4.79
C PHE A 97 -6.12 12.39 -5.16
N ARG A 98 -6.01 13.17 -6.23
CA ARG A 98 -4.75 13.86 -6.55
C ARG A 98 -4.66 15.13 -5.70
N ARG A 99 -4.04 15.02 -4.51
CA ARG A 99 -3.73 16.16 -3.63
C ARG A 99 -2.95 17.28 -4.33
N VAL A 100 -2.30 17.00 -5.46
CA VAL A 100 -1.52 17.93 -6.26
C VAL A 100 -1.91 17.81 -7.74
N PRO A 101 -2.19 18.92 -8.45
CA PRO A 101 -2.44 18.94 -9.88
C PRO A 101 -1.33 18.23 -10.68
N LEU A 102 -1.70 17.53 -11.76
CA LEU A 102 -0.74 16.86 -12.67
C LEU A 102 0.37 17.83 -13.16
N LYS A 103 0.04 19.11 -13.35
CA LYS A 103 0.99 20.16 -13.77
C LYS A 103 2.09 20.46 -12.73
N LEU A 104 1.88 20.09 -11.48
CA LEU A 104 2.81 20.27 -10.37
C LEU A 104 3.54 18.97 -10.00
N GLN A 105 3.31 17.88 -10.73
CA GLN A 105 4.04 16.62 -10.52
C GLN A 105 5.45 16.74 -11.11
N VAL A 106 6.44 16.73 -10.23
CA VAL A 106 7.85 16.73 -10.61
C VAL A 106 8.33 15.27 -10.69
N PRO A 107 8.91 14.83 -11.83
CA PRO A 107 9.49 13.50 -11.90
C PRO A 107 10.68 13.40 -10.96
N TYR A 108 10.76 12.29 -10.22
CA TYR A 108 11.88 12.05 -9.31
C TYR A 108 13.16 11.77 -10.11
N ILE A 109 14.14 12.66 -10.00
CA ILE A 109 15.49 12.47 -10.52
C ILE A 109 16.47 12.74 -9.38
N PRO A 110 17.23 11.74 -8.91
CA PRO A 110 18.14 11.93 -7.80
C PRO A 110 19.23 12.95 -8.14
N ALA A 111 19.56 13.81 -7.17
CA ALA A 111 20.72 14.70 -7.26
C ALA A 111 22.01 13.87 -7.22
N SER A 112 22.95 14.09 -8.14
CA SER A 112 24.23 13.37 -8.12
C SER A 112 25.04 13.71 -6.85
N LYS A 113 26.04 12.88 -6.50
CA LYS A 113 26.91 13.17 -5.35
C LYS A 113 27.61 14.53 -5.49
N ARG A 114 27.99 14.92 -6.71
CA ARG A 114 28.63 16.23 -6.97
C ARG A 114 27.65 17.37 -6.73
N GLN A 115 26.42 17.27 -7.22
CA GLN A 115 25.36 18.24 -6.93
C GLN A 115 25.16 18.42 -5.43
N VAL A 116 25.08 17.33 -4.67
CA VAL A 116 24.91 17.40 -3.21
C VAL A 116 26.11 18.11 -2.56
N GLN A 117 27.33 17.77 -2.96
CA GLN A 117 28.54 18.46 -2.48
C GLN A 117 28.54 19.96 -2.82
N ASN A 118 28.08 20.34 -4.01
CA ASN A 118 27.98 21.74 -4.43
C ASN A 118 26.96 22.50 -3.57
N VAL A 119 25.80 21.88 -3.30
CA VAL A 119 24.78 22.43 -2.37
C VAL A 119 25.37 22.61 -0.97
N MET A 120 26.06 21.59 -0.45
CA MET A 120 26.69 21.67 0.87
C MET A 120 27.83 22.70 0.94
N THR A 121 28.55 22.93 -0.17
CA THR A 121 29.59 23.96 -0.26
C THR A 121 28.99 25.35 -0.09
N LEU A 122 27.84 25.61 -0.72
CA LEU A 122 27.11 26.87 -0.56
C LEU A 122 26.57 27.07 0.86
N LEU A 123 26.27 25.97 1.56
CA LEU A 123 25.78 25.98 2.95
C LEU A 123 26.90 25.98 4.00
N LYS A 124 28.17 25.80 3.62
CA LYS A 124 29.28 25.54 4.56
C LYS A 124 29.47 26.62 5.62
N SER A 125 29.13 27.88 5.32
CA SER A 125 29.23 29.01 6.25
C SER A 125 27.98 29.21 7.12
N ARG A 126 26.95 28.37 6.95
CA ARG A 126 25.66 28.47 7.62
C ARG A 126 25.55 27.46 8.75
N SER A 127 24.64 27.75 9.67
CA SER A 127 24.30 26.90 10.80
C SER A 127 22.80 26.98 11.11
N GLY A 128 22.33 26.14 12.02
CA GLY A 128 20.93 26.11 12.46
C GLY A 128 20.08 25.08 11.70
N GLY A 129 18.77 25.33 11.68
CA GLY A 129 17.80 24.44 11.02
C GLY A 129 17.88 24.51 9.49
N LEU A 130 17.61 23.39 8.84
CA LEU A 130 17.54 23.26 7.38
C LEU A 130 16.26 22.53 6.97
N ALA A 131 15.58 23.05 5.95
CA ALA A 131 14.47 22.37 5.30
C ALA A 131 14.75 22.13 3.81
N ASP A 132 14.53 20.89 3.36
CA ASP A 132 14.66 20.48 1.97
C ASP A 132 13.27 20.28 1.36
N LEU A 133 12.94 21.11 0.36
CA LEU A 133 11.64 21.10 -0.31
C LEU A 133 11.69 20.16 -1.52
N GLY A 134 11.00 19.02 -1.41
CA GLY A 134 11.09 17.94 -2.40
C GLY A 134 12.28 17.02 -2.13
N SER A 135 12.40 16.52 -0.90
CA SER A 135 13.63 15.84 -0.44
C SER A 135 13.93 14.52 -1.15
N GLY A 136 12.97 13.92 -1.86
CA GLY A 136 13.17 12.67 -2.58
C GLY A 136 13.65 11.54 -1.68
N ASP A 137 14.82 10.95 -1.99
CA ASP A 137 15.45 9.91 -1.16
C ASP A 137 16.21 10.44 0.07
N GLY A 138 16.06 11.72 0.38
CA GLY A 138 16.53 12.35 1.60
C GLY A 138 18.04 12.59 1.67
N ARG A 139 18.78 12.41 0.56
CA ARG A 139 20.25 12.49 0.55
C ARG A 139 20.78 13.87 0.97
N ILE A 140 20.12 14.96 0.55
CA ILE A 140 20.53 16.33 0.90
C ILE A 140 20.33 16.56 2.41
N VAL A 141 19.16 16.22 2.94
CA VAL A 141 18.85 16.33 4.38
C VAL A 141 19.82 15.51 5.23
N LEU A 142 20.14 14.30 4.78
CA LEU A 142 21.05 13.39 5.49
C LEU A 142 22.48 13.97 5.55
N GLU A 143 22.99 14.44 4.43
CA GLU A 143 24.31 15.09 4.34
C GLU A 143 24.35 16.39 5.15
N ALA A 144 23.30 17.22 5.09
CA ALA A 144 23.19 18.42 5.92
C ALA A 144 23.22 18.08 7.43
N SER A 145 22.49 17.05 7.86
CA SER A 145 22.50 16.60 9.25
C SER A 145 23.89 16.13 9.70
N GLN A 146 24.65 15.48 8.82
CA GLN A 146 26.03 15.08 9.08
C GLN A 146 26.97 16.30 9.22
N LEU A 147 26.72 17.38 8.49
CA LEU A 147 27.44 18.65 8.61
C LEU A 147 27.03 19.49 9.84
N GLY A 148 26.07 19.01 10.63
CA GLY A 148 25.68 19.66 11.88
C GLY A 148 24.44 20.55 11.81
N PHE A 149 23.73 20.58 10.67
CA PHE A 149 22.44 21.25 10.59
C PHE A 149 21.40 20.52 11.46
N SER A 150 20.74 21.27 12.34
CA SER A 150 19.73 20.74 13.25
C SER A 150 18.73 21.84 13.64
N PRO A 151 17.41 21.60 13.51
CA PRO A 151 16.79 20.41 12.92
C PRO A 151 16.99 20.33 11.39
N ALA A 152 17.25 19.14 10.85
CA ALA A 152 17.29 18.88 9.41
C ALA A 152 16.00 18.16 8.98
N VAL A 153 15.18 18.83 8.16
CA VAL A 153 13.82 18.37 7.80
C VAL A 153 13.69 18.23 6.28
N GLY A 154 13.16 17.10 5.82
CA GLY A 154 12.82 16.87 4.41
C GLY A 154 11.31 16.78 4.21
N TYR A 155 10.79 17.56 3.26
CA TYR A 155 9.38 17.54 2.87
C TYR A 155 9.23 16.81 1.53
N GLU A 156 8.43 15.75 1.52
CA GLU A 156 8.19 14.92 0.32
C GLU A 156 6.75 14.39 0.31
N LEU A 157 6.10 14.43 -0.85
CA LEU A 157 4.72 13.98 -1.02
C LEU A 157 4.62 12.48 -1.28
N ASN A 158 5.60 11.92 -2.00
CA ASN A 158 5.63 10.52 -2.40
C ASN A 158 5.99 9.60 -1.21
N PRO A 159 5.05 8.76 -0.73
CA PRO A 159 5.31 7.89 0.41
C PRO A 159 6.43 6.86 0.17
N TRP A 160 6.67 6.44 -1.08
CA TRP A 160 7.72 5.49 -1.40
C TRP A 160 9.11 6.11 -1.27
N LEU A 161 9.29 7.35 -1.72
CA LEU A 161 10.54 8.10 -1.55
C LEU A 161 10.80 8.41 -0.08
N LEU A 162 9.74 8.75 0.67
CA LEU A 162 9.85 8.95 2.12
C LEU A 162 10.31 7.67 2.86
N TRP A 163 9.79 6.51 2.47
CA TRP A 163 10.25 5.22 2.97
C TRP A 163 11.72 4.97 2.64
N LEU A 164 12.13 5.24 1.40
CA LEU A 164 13.52 5.13 0.97
C LEU A 164 14.45 6.07 1.77
N ALA A 165 14.03 7.32 1.99
CA ALA A 165 14.76 8.30 2.80
C ALA A 165 14.93 7.85 4.25
N ARG A 166 13.86 7.34 4.86
CA ARG A 166 13.91 6.77 6.21
C ARG A 166 14.82 5.55 6.29
N PHE A 167 14.76 4.67 5.29
CA PHE A 167 15.65 3.52 5.19
C PHE A 167 17.13 3.94 5.08
N HIS A 168 17.44 4.95 4.27
CA HIS A 168 18.80 5.51 4.17
C HIS A 168 19.28 6.09 5.50
N ALA A 169 18.44 6.87 6.20
CA ALA A 169 18.79 7.42 7.51
C ALA A 169 18.93 6.35 8.60
N TRP A 170 18.15 5.28 8.54
CA TRP A 170 18.32 4.12 9.42
C TRP A 170 19.64 3.40 9.15
N LYS A 171 19.95 3.13 7.87
CA LYS A 171 21.19 2.47 7.44
C LYS A 171 22.44 3.24 7.88
N THR A 172 22.40 4.56 7.90
CA THR A 172 23.50 5.42 8.35
C THR A 172 23.49 5.72 9.85
N ARG A 173 22.51 5.21 10.61
CA ARG A 173 22.31 5.48 12.05
C ARG A 173 22.02 6.96 12.38
N ASN A 174 21.50 7.72 11.42
CA ASN A 174 21.13 9.13 11.56
C ASN A 174 19.62 9.35 11.80
N TYR A 175 18.82 8.30 11.96
CA TYR A 175 17.35 8.37 12.06
C TYR A 175 16.80 9.31 13.16
N GLY A 176 17.56 9.59 14.22
CA GLY A 176 17.18 10.55 15.27
C GLY A 176 17.59 12.01 15.00
N ARG A 177 18.41 12.26 13.97
CA ARG A 177 18.96 13.59 13.64
C ARG A 177 18.29 14.22 12.41
N VAL A 178 17.49 13.46 11.67
CA VAL A 178 16.75 13.91 10.49
C VAL A 178 15.26 13.65 10.67
N SER A 179 14.42 14.54 10.14
CA SER A 179 12.97 14.38 10.13
C SER A 179 12.44 14.39 8.71
N TYR A 180 11.80 13.30 8.27
CA TYR A 180 11.15 13.22 6.96
C TYR A 180 9.64 13.27 7.12
N ARG A 181 9.02 14.31 6.55
CA ARG A 181 7.60 14.63 6.68
C ARG A 181 6.87 14.46 5.36
N ARG A 182 5.69 13.84 5.43
CA ARG A 182 4.80 13.64 4.27
C ARG A 182 3.84 14.81 4.14
N GLU A 183 4.34 15.95 3.69
CA GLU A 183 3.56 17.17 3.62
C GLU A 183 3.75 17.86 2.27
N ASP A 184 2.73 18.61 1.88
CA ASP A 184 2.76 19.44 0.69
C ASP A 184 3.59 20.69 0.96
N LEU A 185 4.66 20.90 0.20
CA LEU A 185 5.56 22.04 0.37
C LEU A 185 4.83 23.38 0.32
N TRP A 186 3.66 23.47 -0.34
CA TRP A 186 2.86 24.69 -0.40
C TRP A 186 2.16 25.04 0.91
N LYS A 187 1.88 24.03 1.75
CA LYS A 187 1.12 24.17 3.00
C LYS A 187 2.00 24.24 4.24
N VAL A 188 3.28 23.92 4.08
CA VAL A 188 4.27 24.01 5.16
C VAL A 188 4.54 25.47 5.47
N ASP A 189 4.62 25.79 6.75
CA ASP A 189 5.13 27.08 7.24
C ASP A 189 6.66 27.08 7.21
N LEU A 190 7.23 27.98 6.40
CA LEU A 190 8.68 28.09 6.21
C LEU A 190 9.33 29.17 7.10
N SER A 191 8.54 29.93 7.86
CA SER A 191 9.03 31.08 8.64
C SER A 191 10.09 30.74 9.69
N GLY A 192 10.07 29.50 10.21
CA GLY A 192 11.04 29.02 11.20
C GLY A 192 12.40 28.58 10.63
N TYR A 193 12.57 28.57 9.30
CA TYR A 193 13.77 28.03 8.66
C TYR A 193 14.68 29.12 8.07
N LYS A 194 15.98 29.04 8.42
CA LYS A 194 17.02 29.96 7.92
C LYS A 194 17.80 29.42 6.73
N ASN A 195 17.72 28.12 6.48
CA ASN A 195 18.41 27.45 5.38
C ASN A 195 17.40 26.58 4.65
N ILE A 196 17.18 26.87 3.37
CA ILE A 196 16.27 26.12 2.52
C ILE A 196 17.06 25.52 1.36
N THR A 197 16.84 24.25 1.08
CA THR A 197 17.31 23.61 -0.15
C THR A 197 16.14 23.24 -1.05
N VAL A 198 16.32 23.41 -2.35
CA VAL A 198 15.29 23.13 -3.36
C VAL A 198 15.92 22.43 -4.55
N PHE A 199 15.35 21.29 -4.94
CA PHE A 199 15.73 20.55 -6.15
C PHE A 199 14.47 20.19 -6.94
N LEU A 200 13.85 21.19 -7.56
CA LEU A 200 12.55 21.06 -8.23
C LEU A 200 12.63 21.38 -9.72
N ALA A 201 11.58 21.00 -10.47
CA ALA A 201 11.45 21.32 -11.88
C ALA A 201 11.25 22.83 -12.12
N PRO A 202 11.72 23.36 -13.26
CA PRO A 202 11.61 24.78 -13.60
C PRO A 202 10.17 25.28 -13.71
N SER A 203 9.18 24.41 -13.94
CA SER A 203 7.75 24.78 -13.93
C SER A 203 7.22 25.15 -12.55
N VAL A 204 7.87 24.69 -11.48
CA VAL A 204 7.45 24.88 -10.09
C VAL A 204 8.15 26.07 -9.44
N LEU A 205 9.37 26.39 -9.90
CA LEU A 205 10.20 27.44 -9.32
C LEU A 205 9.53 28.83 -9.29
N PRO A 206 8.85 29.33 -10.34
CA PRO A 206 8.21 30.64 -10.30
C PRO A 206 7.19 30.81 -9.17
N LEU A 207 6.30 29.82 -9.01
CA LEU A 207 5.30 29.82 -7.94
C LEU A 207 5.95 29.72 -6.55
N LEU A 208 7.06 28.98 -6.46
CA LEU A 208 7.79 28.83 -5.21
C LEU A 208 8.53 30.12 -4.82
N GLN A 209 8.98 30.94 -5.78
CA GLN A 209 9.61 32.23 -5.48
C GLN A 209 8.69 33.12 -4.66
N GLU A 210 7.42 33.24 -5.06
CA GLU A 210 6.44 34.07 -4.37
C GLU A 210 6.26 33.62 -2.91
N LYS A 211 6.05 32.32 -2.69
CA LYS A 211 5.90 31.75 -1.34
C LYS A 211 7.15 31.99 -0.48
N LEU A 212 8.34 31.71 -1.01
CA LEU A 212 9.60 31.87 -0.27
C LEU A 212 9.86 33.34 0.08
N LEU A 213 9.54 34.28 -0.80
CA LEU A 213 9.69 35.72 -0.54
C LEU A 213 8.75 36.22 0.54
N VAL A 214 7.57 35.63 0.69
CA VAL A 214 6.58 36.04 1.70
C VAL A 214 6.91 35.42 3.05
N GLU A 215 7.22 34.12 3.09
CA GLU A 215 7.27 33.38 4.35
C GLU A 215 8.64 33.36 5.04
N LEU A 216 9.73 33.45 4.28
CA LEU A 216 11.06 33.28 4.88
C LEU A 216 11.54 34.51 5.67
N PRO A 217 12.35 34.31 6.72
CA PRO A 217 12.98 35.42 7.43
C PRO A 217 14.03 36.12 6.55
N GLU A 218 14.36 37.37 6.88
CA GLU A 218 15.31 38.18 6.08
C GLU A 218 16.70 37.56 5.97
N ASP A 219 17.15 36.89 7.03
CA ASP A 219 18.44 36.23 7.11
C ASP A 219 18.46 34.83 6.47
N ALA A 220 17.37 34.40 5.82
CA ALA A 220 17.28 33.11 5.17
C ALA A 220 18.17 33.02 3.92
N LEU A 221 18.81 31.87 3.77
CA LEU A 221 19.56 31.46 2.58
C LEU A 221 18.81 30.33 1.89
N ILE A 222 18.58 30.49 0.59
CA ILE A 222 17.97 29.49 -0.28
C ILE A 222 19.03 28.94 -1.21
N VAL A 223 19.15 27.63 -1.31
CA VAL A 223 20.05 26.96 -2.25
C VAL A 223 19.22 26.12 -3.21
N ALA A 224 19.21 26.53 -4.49
CA ALA A 224 18.59 25.79 -5.57
C ALA A 224 19.63 24.89 -6.26
N GLY A 225 19.27 23.66 -6.60
CA GLY A 225 20.12 22.76 -7.39
C GLY A 225 19.55 22.48 -8.78
N ARG A 226 20.44 22.20 -9.74
CA ARG A 226 20.19 21.98 -11.18
C ARG A 226 19.49 23.10 -11.97
N PHE A 227 18.54 23.83 -11.40
CA PHE A 227 17.84 24.93 -12.07
C PHE A 227 17.84 26.20 -11.21
N PRO A 228 18.10 27.38 -11.80
CA PRO A 228 18.00 28.66 -11.10
C PRO A 228 16.56 29.13 -10.99
N PHE A 229 16.31 30.01 -10.03
CA PHE A 229 15.08 30.80 -9.99
C PHE A 229 15.11 31.88 -11.09
N PRO A 230 14.09 31.98 -11.96
CA PRO A 230 14.14 32.80 -13.17
C PRO A 230 14.28 34.32 -12.91
N ASP A 231 13.57 34.86 -11.92
CA ASP A 231 13.56 36.30 -11.65
C ASP A 231 14.58 36.78 -10.61
N TRP A 232 15.41 35.87 -10.09
CA TRP A 232 16.31 36.18 -8.98
C TRP A 232 17.77 36.16 -9.39
N THR A 233 18.52 37.14 -8.90
CA THR A 233 19.97 37.17 -9.03
C THR A 233 20.61 36.33 -7.92
N PRO A 234 21.38 35.29 -8.25
CA PRO A 234 22.07 34.48 -7.24
C PRO A 234 23.23 35.25 -6.61
N CYS A 235 23.44 35.08 -5.30
CA CYS A 235 24.58 35.64 -4.59
C CYS A 235 25.85 34.80 -4.76
N SER A 236 25.71 33.50 -5.00
CA SER A 236 26.82 32.60 -5.26
C SER A 236 26.36 31.44 -6.15
N ILE A 237 27.28 30.93 -6.96
CA ILE A 237 27.05 29.82 -7.88
C ILE A 237 28.23 28.86 -7.73
N VAL A 238 27.94 27.56 -7.59
CA VAL A 238 28.95 26.51 -7.50
C VAL A 238 28.63 25.39 -8.48
N GLY A 239 29.65 24.89 -9.18
CA GLY A 239 29.53 23.78 -10.13
C GLY A 239 29.12 24.20 -11.54
N GLU A 240 29.04 23.20 -12.43
CA GLU A 240 28.84 23.38 -13.86
C GLU A 240 27.78 22.42 -14.43
N GLY A 241 27.16 22.83 -15.53
CA GLY A 241 26.14 22.04 -16.22
C GLY A 241 24.98 21.62 -15.31
N VAL A 242 24.65 20.33 -15.35
CA VAL A 242 23.54 19.71 -14.59
C VAL A 242 23.79 19.59 -13.09
N GLU A 243 25.03 19.85 -12.65
CA GLU A 243 25.49 19.76 -11.26
C GLU A 243 25.59 21.13 -10.59
N ARG A 244 25.19 22.20 -11.28
CA ARG A 244 25.26 23.56 -10.79
C ARG A 244 24.28 23.78 -9.63
N ALA A 245 24.69 24.59 -8.66
CA ALA A 245 23.88 25.04 -7.53
C ALA A 245 23.95 26.57 -7.43
N TRP A 246 22.85 27.18 -7.00
CA TRP A 246 22.70 28.63 -6.87
C TRP A 246 22.25 28.96 -5.46
N ALA A 247 22.89 29.94 -4.85
CA ALA A 247 22.49 30.47 -3.56
C ALA A 247 21.82 31.84 -3.72
N TYR A 248 20.80 32.10 -2.90
CA TYR A 248 20.03 33.32 -2.87
C TYR A 248 19.78 33.76 -1.43
N GLN A 249 19.95 35.04 -1.15
CA GLN A 249 19.70 35.62 0.17
C GLN A 249 18.43 36.46 0.14
N ILE A 250 17.48 36.17 1.03
CA ILE A 250 16.16 36.82 1.04
C ILE A 250 16.26 38.34 1.18
N GLN A 251 17.12 38.83 2.08
CA GLN A 251 17.34 40.26 2.27
C GLN A 251 17.72 40.98 0.96
N ALA A 252 18.64 40.42 0.18
CA ALA A 252 19.09 41.01 -1.08
C ALA A 252 17.96 41.02 -2.13
N LEU A 253 17.18 39.95 -2.20
CA LEU A 253 16.05 39.83 -3.13
C LEU A 253 14.93 40.84 -2.83
N ARG A 254 14.59 41.02 -1.55
CA ARG A 254 13.58 42.02 -1.14
C ARG A 254 14.05 43.45 -1.40
N GLY A 255 15.33 43.76 -1.16
CA GLY A 255 15.91 45.07 -1.52
C GLY A 255 15.86 45.38 -3.02
N HIS A 256 16.14 44.37 -3.87
CA HIS A 256 16.00 44.51 -5.32
C HIS A 256 14.54 44.75 -5.76
N ASN A 257 13.58 44.05 -5.16
CA ASN A 257 12.17 44.23 -5.50
C ASN A 257 11.65 45.62 -5.09
N GLN A 258 12.06 46.14 -3.94
CA GLN A 258 11.68 47.50 -3.50
C GLN A 258 12.24 48.58 -4.43
N SER A 259 13.51 48.49 -4.84
CA SER A 259 14.11 49.45 -5.77
C SER A 259 13.46 49.42 -7.17
N LYS A 260 13.11 48.22 -7.67
CA LYS A 260 12.38 48.06 -8.93
C LYS A 260 10.97 48.65 -8.86
N GLY A 261 10.26 48.44 -7.75
CA GLY A 261 8.93 49.02 -7.51
C GLY A 261 8.95 50.55 -7.52
N ILE A 262 9.88 51.16 -6.79
CA ILE A 262 10.06 52.62 -6.74
C ILE A 262 10.34 53.19 -8.14
N LYS A 263 11.24 52.56 -8.90
CA LYS A 263 11.61 53.04 -10.24
C LYS A 263 10.42 53.03 -11.22
N MET A 264 9.56 52.01 -11.15
CA MET A 264 8.36 51.91 -11.98
C MET A 264 7.29 52.95 -11.61
N THR A 265 7.15 53.31 -10.33
CA THR A 265 6.23 54.37 -9.91
C THR A 265 6.70 55.75 -10.36
N VAL A 266 8.01 55.99 -10.37
CA VAL A 266 8.61 57.26 -10.82
C VAL A 266 8.54 57.42 -12.34
N GLU A 267 8.66 56.35 -13.13
CA GLU A 267 8.54 56.41 -14.60
C GLU A 267 7.09 56.49 -15.11
N SER A 268 6.10 56.27 -14.24
CA SER A 268 4.66 56.32 -14.58
C SER A 268 3.91 57.54 -14.03
N SER A 269 4.62 58.45 -13.33
CA SER A 269 4.12 59.74 -12.83
C SER A 269 4.63 60.89 -13.69
#